data_AF-A0A0M4FXN2-F1
#
_entry.id   AF-A0A0M4FXN2-F1
#
_cell.length_a   1.000
_cell.length_b   1.000
_cell.length_c   1.000
_cell.angle_alpha   90.00
_cell.angle_beta   90.00
_cell.angle_gamma   90.00
#
_symmetry.space_group_name_H-M   'P 1'
#
loop_
_entity.id
_entity.type
_entity.pdbx_description
1 polymer ?
#
loop_
_entity_poly.entity_id
_entity_poly.type
_entity_poly.pdbx_seq_one_letter_code
_entity_poly.pdbx_strand_id
1 'polypeptide(L)'
;MDINELMKKINENMEKLDLVSARRLIENNLELISENRHLLRRNARSLFEILKNNTESAINTLTRKEMNVIYSINAHASNFDIRGLKLSIKNNPELLIRKDIKHYLNEDAKTLLMGIKVINTDE
;
A
#
# COMPACT_ATOMS: atom_id res chain seq x y z
N MET A 1 4.11 17.47 15.62
CA MET A 1 3.76 17.68 14.21
C MET A 1 2.33 18.17 14.17
N ASP A 2 2.03 19.22 13.41
CA ASP A 2 0.64 19.71 13.25
C ASP A 2 -0.21 18.66 12.51
N ILE A 3 -1.52 18.61 12.78
CA ILE A 3 -2.44 17.65 12.14
C ILE A 3 -2.52 17.88 10.63
N ASN A 4 -2.53 19.14 10.18
CA ASN A 4 -2.54 19.43 8.74
C ASN A 4 -1.25 18.95 8.07
N GLU A 5 -0.13 19.10 8.76
CA GLU A 5 1.17 18.64 8.28
C GLU A 5 1.24 17.10 8.21
N LEU A 6 0.71 16.40 9.22
CA LEU A 6 0.58 14.94 9.23
C LEU A 6 -0.25 14.45 8.04
N MET A 7 -1.44 15.02 7.85
CA MET A 7 -2.37 14.61 6.79
C MET A 7 -1.78 14.90 5.41
N LYS A 8 -1.10 16.03 5.25
CA LYS A 8 -0.38 16.36 4.02
C LYS A 8 0.71 15.33 3.71
N LYS A 9 1.55 14.98 4.69
CA LYS A 9 2.61 13.96 4.50
C LYS A 9 2.05 12.59 4.14
N ILE A 10 0.96 12.16 4.79
CA ILE A 10 0.30 10.88 4.45
C ILE A 10 -0.20 10.91 3.00
N ASN A 11 -0.91 11.97 2.60
CA ASN A 11 -1.41 12.12 1.24
C ASN A 11 -0.28 12.15 0.20
N GLU A 12 0.80 12.87 0.47
CA GLU A 12 1.99 12.93 -0.41
C GLU A 12 2.68 11.58 -0.55
N ASN A 13 2.82 10.81 0.53
CA ASN A 13 3.40 9.48 0.48
C ASN A 13 2.53 8.54 -0.36
N MET A 14 1.20 8.59 -0.20
CA MET A 14 0.27 7.83 -1.03
C MET A 14 0.33 8.21 -2.51
N GLU A 15 0.57 9.49 -2.84
CA GLU A 15 0.77 9.94 -4.22
C GLU A 15 2.09 9.44 -4.82
N LYS A 16 3.14 9.37 -4.01
CA LYS A 16 4.45 8.85 -4.38
C LYS A 16 4.51 7.32 -4.40
N LEU A 17 3.41 6.64 -4.02
CA LEU A 17 3.32 5.19 -3.83
C LEU A 17 4.22 4.66 -2.70
N ASP A 18 4.66 5.52 -1.79
CA ASP A 18 5.41 5.14 -0.59
C ASP A 18 4.44 4.63 0.47
N LEU A 19 3.88 3.44 0.22
CA LEU A 19 2.89 2.80 1.09
C LEU A 19 3.49 2.46 2.45
N VAL A 20 4.78 2.12 2.49
CA VAL A 20 5.51 1.82 3.72
C VAL A 20 5.50 3.03 4.65
N SER A 21 5.90 4.20 4.15
CA SER A 21 5.96 5.42 4.97
C SER A 21 4.56 5.92 5.32
N ALA A 22 3.61 5.83 4.39
CA ALA A 22 2.21 6.19 4.66
C ALA A 22 1.61 5.32 5.78
N ARG A 23 1.84 4.00 5.73
CA ARG A 23 1.38 3.04 6.74
C ARG A 23 1.97 3.36 8.11
N ARG A 24 3.29 3.54 8.22
CA ARG A 24 3.95 3.88 9.49
C ARG A 24 3.42 5.18 10.10
N LEU A 25 3.19 6.21 9.28
CA LEU A 25 2.59 7.46 9.76
C LEU A 25 1.17 7.27 10.29
N ILE A 26 0.37 6.42 9.62
CA ILE A 26 -0.99 6.13 10.04
C ILE A 26 -1.01 5.33 11.34
N GLU A 27 -0.28 4.21 11.41
CA GLU A 27 -0.23 3.32 12.58
C GLU A 27 0.20 4.09 13.84
N ASN A 28 1.20 4.97 13.73
CA ASN A 28 1.70 5.76 14.85
C ASN A 28 0.76 6.88 15.31
N ASN A 29 -0.30 7.21 14.55
CA ASN A 29 -1.18 8.36 14.81
C ASN A 29 -2.67 8.01 14.62
N LEU A 30 -3.06 6.75 14.82
CA LEU A 30 -4.42 6.24 14.50
C LEU A 30 -5.55 7.06 15.13
N GLU A 31 -5.44 7.37 16.43
CA GLU A 31 -6.47 8.11 17.18
C GLU A 31 -6.68 9.52 16.61
N LEU A 32 -5.58 10.27 16.46
CA LEU A 32 -5.58 11.63 15.93
C LEU A 32 -6.13 11.71 14.49
N ILE A 33 -5.80 10.71 13.66
CA ILE A 33 -6.30 10.61 12.28
C ILE A 33 -7.79 10.25 12.27
N SER A 34 -8.26 9.42 13.21
CA SER A 34 -9.67 9.03 13.31
C SER A 34 -10.58 10.24 13.50
N GLU A 35 -10.16 11.22 14.31
CA GLU A 35 -10.89 12.47 14.54
C GLU A 35 -10.88 13.40 13.32
N ASN A 36 -9.84 13.31 12.48
CA ASN A 36 -9.60 14.23 11.35
C ASN A 36 -9.69 13.55 9.97
N ARG A 37 -10.31 12.36 9.88
CA ARG A 37 -10.34 11.49 8.69
C ARG A 37 -10.75 12.20 7.39
N HIS A 38 -11.58 13.25 7.50
CA HIS A 38 -12.05 14.04 6.38
C HIS A 38 -10.92 14.71 5.58
N LEU A 39 -9.73 14.93 6.17
CA LEU A 39 -8.55 15.49 5.53
C LEU A 39 -7.72 14.47 4.71
N LEU A 40 -7.98 13.16 4.88
CA LEU A 40 -7.35 12.13 4.06
C LEU A 40 -7.98 12.08 2.66
N ARG A 41 -7.16 11.96 1.62
CA ARG A 41 -7.61 11.65 0.26
C ARG A 41 -8.06 10.20 0.15
N ARG A 42 -8.76 9.84 -0.93
CA ARG A 42 -9.39 8.53 -1.13
C ARG A 42 -8.46 7.34 -0.81
N ASN A 43 -7.26 7.31 -1.39
CA ASN A 43 -6.32 6.20 -1.19
C ASN A 43 -5.80 6.13 0.24
N ALA A 44 -5.44 7.28 0.83
CA ALA A 44 -4.99 7.35 2.22
C ALA A 44 -6.10 6.94 3.20
N ARG A 45 -7.35 7.30 2.90
CA ARG A 45 -8.51 6.92 3.70
C ARG A 45 -8.81 5.42 3.61
N SER A 46 -8.68 4.83 2.43
CA SER A 46 -8.79 3.37 2.26
C SER A 46 -7.70 2.64 3.08
N LEU A 47 -6.44 3.07 2.96
CA LEU A 47 -5.33 2.55 3.79
C LEU A 47 -5.62 2.69 5.29
N PHE A 48 -6.11 3.84 5.73
CA PHE A 48 -6.49 4.07 7.13
C PHE A 48 -7.59 3.10 7.61
N GLU A 49 -8.65 2.91 6.83
CA GLU A 49 -9.70 1.96 7.19
C GLU A 49 -9.19 0.53 7.30
N ILE A 50 -8.32 0.14 6.37
CA ILE A 50 -7.69 -1.19 6.41
C ILE A 50 -6.90 -1.35 7.69
N LEU A 51 -6.04 -0.39 8.04
CA LEU A 51 -5.20 -0.48 9.24
C LEU A 51 -6.02 -0.40 10.53
N LYS A 52 -7.08 0.41 10.55
CA LYS A 52 -7.98 0.53 11.72
C LYS A 52 -8.82 -0.73 11.93
N ASN A 53 -9.28 -1.36 10.86
CA ASN A 53 -10.13 -2.55 10.91
C ASN A 53 -9.32 -3.86 10.96
N ASN A 54 -8.04 -3.83 10.57
CA ASN A 54 -7.11 -4.97 10.64
C ASN A 54 -6.45 -5.08 12.02
N THR A 55 -7.25 -5.20 13.07
CA THR A 55 -6.80 -5.94 14.26
C THR A 55 -6.79 -7.43 13.90
N GLU A 56 -5.68 -7.88 13.28
CA GLU A 56 -5.27 -9.29 13.12
C GLU A 56 -6.24 -10.28 12.43
N SER A 57 -7.32 -9.82 11.79
CA SER A 57 -8.39 -10.74 11.42
C SER A 57 -8.12 -11.49 10.11
N ALA A 58 -7.90 -12.80 10.27
CA ALA A 58 -8.01 -13.89 9.30
C ALA A 58 -7.27 -13.69 7.97
N ILE A 59 -6.24 -14.51 7.74
CA ILE A 59 -5.61 -14.71 6.42
C ILE A 59 -6.70 -15.23 5.46
N ASN A 60 -7.49 -14.32 4.90
CA ASN A 60 -8.46 -14.63 3.87
C ASN A 60 -7.66 -14.97 2.62
N THR A 61 -7.92 -16.13 2.04
CA THR A 61 -7.25 -16.56 0.81
C THR A 61 -7.42 -15.52 -0.29
N LEU A 62 -6.38 -15.32 -1.08
CA LEU A 62 -6.42 -14.38 -2.21
C LEU A 62 -7.54 -14.76 -3.17
N THR A 63 -8.40 -13.81 -3.50
CA THR A 63 -9.42 -13.97 -4.51
C THR A 63 -8.79 -14.07 -5.90
N ARG A 64 -9.52 -14.64 -6.87
CA ARG A 64 -9.07 -14.69 -8.27
C ARG A 64 -8.74 -13.31 -8.83
N LYS A 65 -9.49 -12.29 -8.43
CA LYS A 65 -9.26 -10.91 -8.87
C LYS A 65 -7.93 -10.37 -8.34
N GLU A 66 -7.65 -10.57 -7.05
CA GLU A 66 -6.37 -10.18 -6.44
C GLU A 66 -5.21 -10.94 -7.08
N MET A 67 -5.35 -12.25 -7.31
CA MET A 67 -4.31 -13.05 -7.98
C MET A 67 -4.02 -12.55 -9.39
N ASN A 68 -5.04 -12.17 -10.16
CA ASN A 68 -4.84 -11.55 -11.47
C ASN A 68 -4.06 -10.24 -11.40
N VAL A 69 -4.31 -9.41 -10.38
CA VAL A 69 -3.53 -8.19 -10.17
C VAL A 69 -2.07 -8.51 -9.87
N ILE A 70 -1.79 -9.53 -9.04
CA ILE A 70 -0.42 -9.98 -8.75
C ILE A 70 0.27 -10.46 -10.03
N TYR A 71 -0.41 -11.24 -10.88
CA TYR A 71 0.13 -11.66 -12.17
C TYR A 71 0.45 -10.47 -13.08
N SER A 72 -0.42 -9.47 -13.14
CA SER A 72 -0.14 -8.24 -13.89
C SER A 72 1.07 -7.51 -13.33
N ILE A 73 1.21 -7.39 -12.01
CA ILE A 73 2.37 -6.77 -11.36
C ILE A 73 3.66 -7.49 -11.76
N ASN A 74 3.70 -8.82 -11.67
CA ASN A 74 4.85 -9.63 -12.06
C ASN A 74 5.18 -9.44 -13.55
N ALA A 75 4.16 -9.44 -14.42
CA ALA A 75 4.35 -9.25 -15.85
C ALA A 75 4.89 -7.85 -16.18
N HIS A 76 4.36 -6.79 -15.55
CA HIS A 76 4.88 -5.43 -15.73
C HIS A 76 6.31 -5.30 -15.22
N ALA A 77 6.63 -5.92 -14.08
CA ALA A 77 7.98 -5.88 -13.52
C ALA A 77 9.01 -6.56 -14.43
N SER A 78 8.75 -7.79 -14.88
CA SER A 78 9.68 -8.53 -15.75
C SER A 78 9.84 -7.90 -17.13
N ASN A 79 8.81 -7.20 -17.64
CA ASN A 79 8.90 -6.43 -18.88
C ASN A 79 9.41 -5.00 -18.67
N PHE A 80 9.78 -4.61 -17.46
CA PHE A 80 10.20 -3.26 -17.09
C PHE A 80 9.19 -2.16 -17.46
N ASP A 81 7.89 -2.49 -17.51
CA ASP A 81 6.80 -1.54 -17.73
C ASP A 81 6.47 -0.82 -16.43
N ILE A 82 7.28 0.19 -16.12
CA ILE A 82 7.15 0.99 -14.90
C ILE A 82 5.79 1.73 -14.84
N ARG A 83 5.21 2.09 -15.99
CA ARG A 83 3.92 2.80 -16.01
C ARG A 83 2.78 1.87 -15.63
N GLY A 84 2.72 0.69 -16.25
CA GLY A 84 1.74 -0.35 -15.92
C GLY A 84 1.87 -0.84 -14.48
N LEU A 85 3.10 -1.00 -14.00
CA LEU A 85 3.38 -1.33 -12.60
C LEU A 85 2.80 -0.29 -11.64
N LYS A 86 3.12 1.00 -11.85
CA LYS A 86 2.61 2.12 -11.02
C LYS A 86 1.09 2.20 -11.02
N LEU A 87 0.46 1.98 -12.17
CA LEU A 87 -1.01 1.99 -12.28
C LEU A 87 -1.62 0.83 -11.48
N SER A 88 -1.04 -0.37 -11.61
CA SER A 88 -1.49 -1.56 -10.89
C SER A 88 -1.42 -1.37 -9.36
N ILE A 89 -0.34 -0.75 -8.87
CA ILE A 89 -0.16 -0.38 -7.46
C ILE A 89 -1.23 0.63 -7.02
N LYS A 90 -1.37 1.74 -7.77
CA LYS A 90 -2.26 2.85 -7.41
C LYS A 90 -3.73 2.43 -7.30
N ASN A 91 -4.13 1.47 -8.13
CA ASN A 91 -5.51 0.97 -8.16
C ASN A 91 -5.79 -0.09 -7.10
N ASN A 92 -4.74 -0.75 -6.59
CA ASN A 92 -4.87 -1.85 -5.63
C ASN A 92 -3.92 -1.69 -4.43
N PRO A 93 -3.92 -0.53 -3.74
CA PRO A 93 -3.02 -0.32 -2.60
C PRO A 93 -3.31 -1.30 -1.45
N GLU A 94 -4.59 -1.69 -1.31
CA GLU A 94 -5.08 -2.60 -0.28
C GLU A 94 -4.39 -3.96 -0.33
N LEU A 95 -4.21 -4.47 -1.55
CA LEU A 95 -3.57 -5.75 -1.82
C LEU A 95 -2.09 -5.74 -1.40
N LEU A 96 -1.39 -4.63 -1.60
CA LEU A 96 0.05 -4.56 -1.37
C LEU A 96 0.46 -4.33 0.09
N ILE A 97 -0.51 -4.07 0.96
CA ILE A 97 -0.31 -4.00 2.41
C ILE A 97 -0.29 -5.40 3.02
N ARG A 98 -0.96 -6.37 2.37
CA ARG A 98 -1.04 -7.74 2.88
C ARG A 98 0.36 -8.37 2.88
N LYS A 99 0.69 -9.10 3.94
CA LYS A 99 2.02 -9.72 4.06
C LYS A 99 2.20 -10.93 3.12
N ASP A 100 1.12 -11.67 2.89
CA ASP A 100 1.12 -12.91 2.11
C ASP A 100 1.38 -12.71 0.61
N ILE A 101 1.13 -11.51 0.07
CA ILE A 101 1.36 -11.22 -1.35
C ILE A 101 2.83 -11.35 -1.76
N LYS A 102 3.78 -11.16 -0.82
CA LYS A 102 5.22 -11.28 -1.10
C LYS A 102 5.60 -12.66 -1.64
N HIS A 103 4.88 -13.72 -1.24
CA HIS A 103 5.13 -15.09 -1.72
C HIS A 103 4.74 -15.31 -3.18
N TYR A 104 3.87 -14.46 -3.72
CA TYR A 104 3.35 -14.56 -5.09
C TYR A 104 4.05 -13.59 -6.05
N LEU A 105 4.89 -12.69 -5.53
CA LEU A 105 5.70 -11.77 -6.34
C LEU A 105 6.96 -12.48 -6.85
N ASN A 106 7.33 -12.20 -8.10
CA ASN A 106 8.64 -12.60 -8.63
C ASN A 106 9.75 -11.64 -8.15
N GLU A 107 11.01 -12.01 -8.37
CA GLU A 107 12.16 -11.24 -7.87
C GLU A 107 12.26 -9.83 -8.49
N ASP A 108 11.89 -9.68 -9.77
CA ASP A 108 11.84 -8.37 -10.43
C ASP A 108 10.83 -7.45 -9.74
N ALA A 109 9.61 -7.95 -9.49
CA ALA A 109 8.56 -7.20 -8.84
C ALA A 109 8.96 -6.85 -7.41
N LYS A 110 9.52 -7.79 -6.64
CA LYS A 110 10.03 -7.51 -5.30
C LYS A 110 11.05 -6.39 -5.34
N THR A 111 12.04 -6.48 -6.22
CA THR A 111 13.12 -5.49 -6.35
C THR A 111 12.58 -4.10 -6.68
N LEU A 112 11.72 -4.01 -7.68
CA LEU A 112 11.14 -2.73 -8.09
C LEU A 112 10.25 -2.13 -7.01
N LEU A 113 9.34 -2.92 -6.43
CA LEU A 113 8.42 -2.48 -5.39
C LEU A 113 9.14 -2.03 -4.11
N MET A 114 10.24 -2.70 -3.74
CA MET A 114 11.12 -2.26 -2.66
C MET A 114 11.79 -0.93 -3.00
N GLY A 115 12.31 -0.79 -4.23
CA GLY A 115 12.96 0.43 -4.69
C GLY A 115 12.06 1.67 -4.65
N ILE A 116 10.74 1.49 -4.83
CA ILE A 116 9.74 2.57 -4.72
C ILE A 116 8.99 2.59 -3.38
N LYS A 117 9.45 1.82 -2.38
CA LYS A 117 8.90 1.78 -1.01
C LYS A 117 7.42 1.40 -0.92
N VAL A 118 6.98 0.53 -1.82
CA VAL A 118 5.64 -0.05 -1.78
C VAL A 118 5.59 -1.24 -0.82
N ILE A 119 6.66 -2.04 -0.79
CA ILE A 119 6.83 -3.18 0.14
C ILE A 119 8.17 -3.06 0.88
N ASN A 120 8.29 -3.72 2.04
CA ASN A 120 9.52 -3.79 2.84
C ASN A 120 10.36 -5.05 2.56
N THR A 121 11.67 -4.92 2.77
CA THR A 121 12.69 -5.99 2.75
C THR A 121 12.48 -6.98 3.90
N ASP A 122 12.15 -6.48 5.09
CA ASP A 122 12.08 -7.26 6.33
C ASP A 122 10.62 -7.31 6.82
N GLU A 123 9.95 -8.43 6.55
CA GLU A 123 8.77 -9.01 7.26
C GLU A 123 8.21 -10.18 6.47
#